data_AF-A0A0C9TVZ3-F1
#
_entry.id   AF-A0A0C9TVZ3-F1
#
_cell.length_a   1.000
_cell.length_b   1.000
_cell.length_c   1.000
_cell.angle_alpha   90.00
_cell.angle_beta   90.00
_cell.angle_gamma   90.00
#
_symmetry.space_group_name_H-M   'P 1'
#
loop_
_entity.id
_entity.type
_entity.pdbx_description
1 polymer ?
#
loop_
_entity_poly.entity_id
_entity_poly.type
_entity_poly.pdbx_seq_one_letter_code
_entity_poly.pdbx_strand_id
1 'polypeptide(L)'
;KTTMSPMILLPDVLAGCPCMPNISRFHDEVAVEARGWMHSYNPLPPVAQMKFNRDDFPLVTSLTYPTVSRPQLRLCADFTIWFFLFDHITD
;
A
#
# COMPACT_ATOMS: atom_id res chain seq x y z
N LYS A 1 -1.17 -12.91 -37.36
CA LYS A 1 0.14 -13.23 -36.77
C LYS A 1 0.17 -12.63 -35.38
N THR A 2 0.00 -13.44 -34.34
CA THR A 2 0.03 -13.00 -32.96
C THR A 2 1.49 -12.90 -32.54
N THR A 3 2.01 -11.68 -32.41
CA THR A 3 3.35 -11.44 -31.85
C THR A 3 3.29 -11.75 -30.36
N MET A 4 4.00 -12.81 -29.92
CA MET A 4 4.24 -13.04 -28.49
C MET A 4 5.07 -11.87 -27.94
N SER A 5 4.55 -11.20 -26.91
CA SER A 5 5.35 -10.24 -26.15
C SER A 5 6.53 -10.97 -25.51
N PRO A 6 7.75 -10.40 -25.57
CA PRO A 6 8.90 -11.03 -24.94
C PRO A 6 8.69 -11.12 -23.43
N MET A 7 8.94 -12.30 -22.87
CA MET A 7 8.89 -12.52 -21.42
C MET A 7 10.17 -11.95 -20.80
N ILE A 8 10.02 -11.03 -19.84
CA ILE A 8 11.13 -10.44 -19.09
C ILE A 8 11.18 -11.13 -17.73
N LEU A 9 12.33 -11.69 -17.37
CA LEU A 9 12.60 -12.21 -16.04
C LEU A 9 13.14 -11.07 -15.16
N LEU A 10 12.45 -10.75 -14.07
CA LEU A 10 12.95 -9.78 -13.09
C LEU A 10 14.11 -10.42 -12.29
N PRO A 11 15.22 -9.69 -12.06
CA PRO A 11 16.26 -10.18 -11.17
C PRO A 11 15.76 -10.24 -9.72
N ASP A 12 16.37 -11.11 -8.92
CA ASP A 12 16.16 -11.09 -7.47
C ASP A 12 16.82 -9.84 -6.88
N VAL A 13 16.02 -8.80 -6.66
CA VAL A 13 16.47 -7.52 -6.07
C VAL A 13 16.61 -7.57 -4.56
N LEU A 14 16.17 -8.66 -3.92
CA LEU A 14 16.31 -8.87 -2.48
C LEU A 14 17.56 -9.68 -2.13
N ALA A 15 18.12 -10.42 -3.10
CA ALA A 15 19.40 -11.10 -2.95
C ALA A 15 20.51 -10.12 -2.53
N GLY A 16 21.00 -10.27 -1.29
CA GLY A 16 22.04 -9.41 -0.73
C GLY A 16 21.58 -8.03 -0.26
N CYS A 17 20.27 -7.79 -0.16
CA CYS A 17 19.76 -6.54 0.41
C CYS A 17 20.21 -6.39 1.89
N PRO A 18 20.95 -5.32 2.25
CA PRO A 18 21.42 -5.12 3.62
C PRO A 18 20.28 -4.69 4.57
N CYS A 19 19.15 -4.26 4.01
CA CYS A 19 17.99 -3.81 4.77
C CYS A 19 17.12 -5.00 5.15
N MET A 20 17.17 -5.41 6.42
CA MET A 20 16.25 -6.40 6.94
C MET A 20 14.83 -5.81 7.02
N PRO A 21 13.81 -6.49 6.48
CA PRO A 21 12.42 -6.04 6.62
C PRO A 21 12.05 -5.95 8.10
N ASN A 22 11.47 -4.81 8.48
CA ASN A 22 10.89 -4.61 9.79
C ASN A 22 9.51 -4.02 9.57
N ILE A 23 8.51 -4.55 10.26
CA ILE A 23 7.14 -4.08 10.19
C ILE A 23 6.76 -3.47 11.53
N SER A 24 6.07 -2.34 11.51
CA SER A 24 5.57 -1.75 12.74
C SER A 24 4.67 -2.73 13.51
N ARG A 25 4.88 -2.86 14.82
CA ARG A 25 4.02 -3.66 15.72
C ARG A 25 2.56 -3.20 15.75
N PHE A 26 2.28 -1.98 15.28
CA PHE A 26 0.96 -1.38 15.23
C PHE A 26 0.25 -1.60 13.87
N HIS A 27 0.84 -2.41 12.98
CA HIS A 27 0.33 -2.62 11.62
C HIS A 27 -1.13 -3.06 11.59
N ASP A 28 -1.47 -4.14 12.28
CA ASP A 28 -2.81 -4.75 12.17
C ASP A 28 -3.91 -3.78 12.59
N GLU A 29 -3.73 -3.08 13.72
CA GLU A 29 -4.72 -2.12 14.21
C GLU A 29 -4.83 -0.88 13.31
N VAL A 30 -3.70 -0.33 12.85
CA VAL A 30 -3.69 0.86 12.00
C VAL A 30 -4.26 0.55 10.62
N ALA A 31 -3.98 -0.63 10.07
CA ALA A 31 -4.50 -1.05 8.77
C ALA A 31 -6.03 -1.13 8.76
N VAL A 32 -6.64 -1.72 9.79
CA VAL A 32 -8.10 -1.80 9.93
C VAL A 32 -8.71 -0.41 10.01
N GLU A 33 -8.19 0.44 10.90
CA GLU A 33 -8.68 1.80 11.05
C GLU A 33 -8.53 2.60 9.73
N ALA A 34 -7.47 2.35 8.94
CA ALA A 34 -7.08 3.25 7.82
C ALA A 34 -7.94 2.96 6.62
N ARG A 35 -8.13 1.66 6.35
CA ARG A 35 -9.10 1.18 5.38
C ARG A 35 -10.51 1.63 5.77
N GLY A 36 -10.89 1.49 7.05
CA GLY A 36 -12.21 1.92 7.54
C GLY A 36 -12.47 3.41 7.32
N TRP A 37 -11.49 4.25 7.66
CA TRP A 37 -11.57 5.69 7.45
C TRP A 37 -11.66 6.03 5.96
N MET A 38 -10.83 5.44 5.10
CA MET A 38 -10.91 5.67 3.65
C MET A 38 -12.26 5.22 3.07
N HIS A 39 -12.75 4.04 3.46
CA HIS A 39 -14.04 3.52 3.01
C HIS A 39 -15.22 4.41 3.39
N SER A 40 -15.14 5.14 4.51
CA SER A 40 -16.20 6.04 4.95
C SER A 40 -16.51 7.16 3.94
N TYR A 41 -15.56 7.52 3.08
CA TYR A 41 -15.74 8.55 2.05
C TYR A 41 -16.40 8.02 0.76
N ASN A 42 -16.51 6.70 0.58
CA ASN A 42 -16.96 6.06 -0.66
C ASN A 42 -16.28 6.68 -1.90
N PRO A 43 -14.93 6.73 -1.95
CA PRO A 43 -14.20 7.54 -2.92
C PRO A 43 -14.31 7.05 -4.36
N LEU A 44 -14.62 5.76 -4.55
CA LEU A 44 -14.56 5.08 -5.84
C LEU A 44 -15.82 4.24 -6.08
N PRO A 45 -16.23 4.03 -7.34
CA PRO A 45 -17.25 3.03 -7.69
C PRO A 45 -16.84 1.62 -7.24
N PRO A 46 -17.78 0.71 -6.97
CA PRO A 46 -17.51 -0.59 -6.34
C PRO A 46 -16.40 -1.43 -7.02
N VAL A 47 -16.36 -1.44 -8.36
CA VAL A 47 -15.36 -2.20 -9.12
C VAL A 47 -13.96 -1.59 -8.99
N ALA A 48 -13.86 -0.26 -9.01
CA ALA A 48 -12.60 0.45 -8.82
C ALA A 48 -12.11 0.32 -7.37
N GLN A 49 -13.02 0.46 -6.40
CA GLN A 49 -12.71 0.25 -4.98
C GLN A 49 -12.18 -1.17 -4.72
N MET A 50 -12.80 -2.19 -5.33
CA MET A 50 -12.33 -3.57 -5.19
C MET A 50 -10.90 -3.76 -5.74
N LYS A 51 -10.56 -3.08 -6.85
CA LYS A 51 -9.20 -3.12 -7.40
C LYS A 51 -8.22 -2.41 -6.49
N PHE A 52 -8.56 -1.19 -6.07
CA PHE A 52 -7.74 -0.37 -5.18
C PHE A 52 -7.46 -1.08 -3.84
N ASN A 53 -8.45 -1.80 -3.31
CA ASN A 53 -8.30 -2.59 -2.07
C ASN A 53 -7.35 -3.79 -2.19
N ARG A 54 -6.93 -4.19 -3.40
CA ARG A 54 -5.90 -5.25 -3.56
C ARG A 54 -4.52 -4.75 -3.20
N ASP A 55 -4.31 -3.44 -3.26
CA ASP A 55 -3.07 -2.80 -2.87
C ASP A 55 -3.08 -2.59 -1.34
N ASP A 56 -2.03 -3.08 -0.67
CA ASP A 56 -1.93 -2.97 0.78
C ASP A 56 -1.12 -1.73 1.20
N PHE A 57 -1.74 -0.56 1.06
CA PHE A 57 -1.08 0.71 1.42
C PHE A 57 -0.70 0.79 2.92
N PRO A 58 -1.51 0.32 3.88
CA PRO A 58 -1.08 0.25 5.28
C PRO A 58 0.17 -0.63 5.50
N LEU A 59 0.33 -1.71 4.73
CA LEU A 59 1.52 -2.55 4.81
C LEU A 59 2.77 -1.80 4.34
N VAL A 60 2.72 -1.11 3.19
CA VAL A 60 3.89 -0.33 2.73
C VAL A 60 4.26 0.77 3.73
N THR A 61 3.27 1.46 4.31
CA THR A 61 3.52 2.45 5.36
C THR A 61 4.18 1.81 6.59
N SER A 62 3.71 0.63 7.00
CA SER A 62 4.23 -0.07 8.19
C SER A 62 5.63 -0.63 8.01
N LEU A 63 6.01 -0.99 6.78
CA LEU A 63 7.38 -1.38 6.42
C LEU A 63 8.32 -0.17 6.29
N THR A 64 7.79 0.99 5.88
CA THR A 64 8.57 2.23 5.70
C THR A 64 8.81 2.95 7.02
N TYR A 65 7.86 2.89 7.96
CA TYR A 65 7.93 3.54 9.26
C TYR A 65 7.79 2.56 10.44
N PRO A 66 8.67 1.55 10.57
CA PRO A 66 8.45 0.47 11.53
C PRO A 66 8.57 0.89 13.00
N THR A 67 9.32 1.96 13.29
CA THR A 67 9.67 2.36 14.66
C THR A 67 8.87 3.55 15.19
N VAL A 68 7.98 4.14 14.39
CA VAL A 68 7.20 5.31 14.81
C VAL A 68 6.11 4.92 15.81
N SER A 69 5.62 5.92 16.55
CA SER A 69 4.49 5.71 17.46
C SER A 69 3.21 5.38 16.69
N ARG A 70 2.27 4.69 17.34
CA ARG A 70 0.96 4.37 16.75
C ARG A 70 0.25 5.59 16.14
N PRO A 71 0.15 6.77 16.80
CA PRO A 71 -0.52 7.93 16.19
C PRO A 71 0.20 8.45 14.94
N GLN A 72 1.53 8.38 14.89
CA GLN A 72 2.30 8.75 13.70
C GLN A 72 2.06 7.75 12.58
N LEU A 73 2.12 6.44 12.87
CA LEU A 73 1.85 5.41 11.87
C LEU A 73 0.44 5.55 11.30
N ARG A 74 -0.54 5.83 12.15
CA ARG A 74 -1.93 6.11 11.79
C ARG A 74 -2.03 7.24 10.76
N LEU A 75 -1.45 8.39 11.09
CA LEU A 75 -1.44 9.57 10.22
C LEU A 75 -0.76 9.26 8.88
N CYS A 76 0.38 8.57 8.91
CA CYS A 76 1.09 8.19 7.69
C CYS A 76 0.27 7.22 6.84
N ALA A 77 -0.44 6.25 7.43
CA ALA A 77 -1.23 5.27 6.69
C ALA A 77 -2.42 5.95 5.98
N ASP A 78 -3.11 6.84 6.68
CA ASP A 78 -4.19 7.65 6.12
C ASP A 78 -3.69 8.51 4.95
N PHE A 79 -2.54 9.18 5.13
CA PHE A 79 -1.93 9.97 4.07
C PHE A 79 -1.48 9.13 2.87
N THR A 80 -0.85 7.97 3.09
CA THR A 80 -0.40 7.08 2.01
C THR A 80 -1.59 6.59 1.17
N ILE A 81 -2.68 6.16 1.81
CA ILE A 81 -3.89 5.74 1.07
C ILE A 81 -4.43 6.90 0.23
N TRP A 82 -4.52 8.11 0.79
CA TRP A 82 -4.99 9.29 0.04
C TRP A 82 -4.08 9.65 -1.12
N PHE A 83 -2.77 9.56 -0.93
CA PHE A 83 -1.80 9.87 -1.97
C PHE A 83 -1.98 8.94 -3.19
N PHE A 84 -2.12 7.64 -2.95
CA PHE A 84 -2.37 6.67 -4.03
C PHE A 84 -3.80 6.73 -4.58
N LEU A 85 -4.79 7.12 -3.78
CA LEU A 85 -6.12 7.38 -4.30
C LEU A 85 -6.08 8.55 -5.29
N PHE A 86 -5.34 9.62 -4.97
CA PHE A 86 -5.20 10.77 -5.86
C PHE A 86 -4.54 10.38 -7.18
N ASP A 87 -3.43 9.64 -7.11
CA ASP A 87 -2.77 9.06 -8.28
C ASP A 87 -3.76 8.25 -9.15
N HIS A 88 -4.53 7.36 -8.52
CA HIS A 88 -5.51 6.50 -9.20
C HIS A 88 -6.66 7.25 -9.89
N ILE A 89 -7.11 8.40 -9.35
CA ILE A 89 -8.21 9.17 -9.95
C ILE A 89 -7.73 10.15 -11.03
N THR A 90 -6.43 10.47 -11.06
CA THR A 90 -5.86 11.39 -12.05
C THR A 90 -5.28 10.70 -13.28
N ASP A 91 -4.89 9.43 -13.16
CA ASP A 91 -4.49 8.55 -14.27
C ASP A 91 -5.69 8.05 -15.10
#